data_AF-A0A525VW74-F1
#
_entry.id   AF-A0A525VW74-F1
#
_cell.length_a   1.000
_cell.length_b   1.000
_cell.length_c   1.000
_cell.angle_alpha   90.00
_cell.angle_beta   90.00
_cell.angle_gamma   90.00
#
_symmetry.space_group_name_H-M   'P 1'
#
loop_
_entity.id
_entity.type
_entity.pdbx_description
1 polymer ?
#
loop_
_entity_poly.entity_id
_entity_poly.type
_entity_poly.pdbx_seq_one_letter_code
_entity_poly.pdbx_strand_id
1 'polypeptide(L)'
;VTMPAVVACGHLRVAISTSGVAPALSGFMREDMEKIFGEEFAVFVKWLGQLREQTKETEPDFEKRRALLREALDGFRLLGKVQYPKVWLDERAAKTG
;
A
#
# COMPACT_ATOMS: atom_id res chain seq x y z
N VAL A 1 1.92 -0.25 24.56
CA VAL A 1 1.36 -0.26 23.19
C VAL A 1 2.53 -0.22 22.23
N THR A 2 2.65 -1.16 21.29
CA THR A 2 3.64 -1.09 20.22
C THR A 2 3.10 -0.19 19.10
N MET A 3 3.88 0.82 18.70
CA MET A 3 3.51 1.72 17.62
C MET A 3 3.80 1.03 16.28
N PRO A 4 2.84 0.98 15.33
CA PRO A 4 3.07 0.38 14.02
C PRO A 4 4.08 1.19 13.20
N ALA A 5 4.79 0.53 12.29
CA ALA A 5 5.55 1.25 11.27
C ALA A 5 4.56 1.84 10.25
N VAL A 6 4.71 3.11 9.92
CA VAL A 6 3.78 3.82 9.02
C VAL A 6 4.52 4.32 7.79
N VAL A 7 4.08 3.87 6.61
CA VAL A 7 4.47 4.41 5.31
C VAL A 7 3.63 5.65 5.02
N ALA A 8 4.26 6.73 4.57
CA ALA A 8 3.59 7.96 4.18
C ALA A 8 4.05 8.41 2.78
N CYS A 9 3.12 8.50 1.83
CA CYS A 9 3.38 8.97 0.47
C CYS A 9 2.22 9.88 0.02
N GLY A 10 2.43 11.21 0.07
CA GLY A 10 1.35 12.17 -0.15
C GLY A 10 0.17 11.94 0.81
N HIS A 11 -1.00 11.61 0.28
CA HIS A 11 -2.19 11.24 1.06
C HIS A 11 -2.30 9.74 1.39
N LEU A 12 -1.44 8.87 0.82
CA LEU A 12 -1.40 7.45 1.15
C LEU A 12 -0.81 7.24 2.54
N ARG A 13 -1.45 6.40 3.35
CA ARG A 13 -0.92 5.88 4.61
C ARG A 13 -1.06 4.36 4.63
N VAL A 14 0.01 3.65 4.97
CA VAL A 14 -0.03 2.20 5.21
C VAL A 14 0.59 1.92 6.58
N ALA A 15 -0.18 1.33 7.48
CA ALA A 15 0.29 0.91 8.79
C ALA A 15 0.63 -0.59 8.78
N ILE A 16 1.84 -0.92 9.22
CA ILE A 16 2.38 -2.28 9.25
C ILE A 16 2.59 -2.66 10.71
N SER A 17 1.95 -3.76 11.13
CA SER A 17 2.05 -4.29 12.48
C SER A 17 2.36 -5.78 12.44
N THR A 18 3.28 -6.20 13.29
CA THR A 18 3.58 -7.61 13.57
C THR A 18 3.12 -8.01 14.96
N SER A 19 2.14 -7.28 15.53
CA SER A 19 1.63 -7.47 16.91
C SER A 19 2.73 -7.44 17.99
N GLY A 20 3.85 -6.78 17.70
CA GLY A 20 5.03 -6.74 18.57
C GLY A 20 5.96 -7.96 18.45
N VAL A 21 5.63 -8.96 17.63
CA VAL A 21 6.44 -10.18 17.45
C VAL A 21 7.74 -9.89 16.69
N ALA A 22 7.69 -9.00 15.70
CA ALA A 22 8.85 -8.69 14.87
C ALA A 22 8.91 -7.19 14.50
N PRO A 23 9.30 -6.31 15.45
CA PRO A 23 9.41 -4.87 15.19
C PRO A 23 10.37 -4.51 14.05
N ALA A 24 11.47 -5.26 13.94
CA ALA A 24 12.44 -5.08 12.85
C ALA A 24 11.81 -5.37 11.47
N LEU A 25 10.99 -6.43 11.36
CA LEU A 25 10.30 -6.77 10.10
C LEU A 25 9.34 -5.67 9.66
N SER A 26 8.56 -5.08 10.59
CA SER A 26 7.71 -3.94 10.26
C SER A 26 8.51 -2.73 9.76
N GLY A 27 9.71 -2.50 10.30
CA GLY A 27 10.62 -1.46 9.83
C GLY A 27 11.12 -1.72 8.39
N PHE A 28 11.59 -2.94 8.12
CA PHE A 28 12.04 -3.34 6.78
C PHE A 28 10.93 -3.23 5.73
N MET A 29 9.73 -3.72 6.04
CA MET A 29 8.59 -3.63 5.12
C MET A 29 8.20 -2.18 4.86
N ARG A 30 8.25 -1.30 5.86
CA ARG A 30 7.99 0.14 5.68
C ARG A 30 8.98 0.73 4.66
N GLU A 31 10.27 0.49 4.84
CA GLU A 31 11.31 1.04 3.97
C GLU A 31 11.16 0.56 2.52
N ASP A 32 10.82 -0.72 2.30
CA ASP A 32 10.59 -1.22 0.95
C ASP A 32 9.32 -0.64 0.32
N MET A 33 8.25 -0.48 1.11
CA MET A 33 7.02 0.14 0.64
C MET A 33 7.19 1.63 0.35
N GLU A 34 8.02 2.36 1.10
CA GLU A 34 8.38 3.76 0.81
C GLU A 34 9.11 3.89 -0.54
N LYS A 35 9.94 2.90 -0.91
CA LYS A 35 10.58 2.86 -2.24
C LYS A 35 9.58 2.57 -3.36
N ILE A 36 8.58 1.72 -3.10
CA ILE A 36 7.53 1.38 -4.06
C ILE A 36 6.59 2.59 -4.27
N PHE A 37 6.15 3.23 -3.19
CA PHE A 37 5.28 4.39 -3.23
C PHE A 37 6.10 5.67 -3.33
N GLY A 38 6.69 5.89 -4.50
CA GLY A 38 7.47 7.09 -4.82
C GLY A 38 6.62 8.35 -5.07
N GLU A 39 7.29 9.42 -5.48
CA GLU A 39 6.66 10.73 -5.73
C GLU A 39 5.53 10.68 -6.78
N GLU A 40 5.71 9.89 -7.84
CA GLU A 40 4.68 9.70 -8.87
C GLU A 40 3.39 9.13 -8.27
N PHE A 41 3.50 8.19 -7.33
CA PHE A 41 2.36 7.63 -6.65
C PHE A 41 1.65 8.69 -5.77
N ALA A 42 2.40 9.58 -5.12
CA ALA A 42 1.81 10.69 -4.38
C ALA A 42 0.99 11.61 -5.29
N VAL A 43 1.49 11.90 -6.49
CA VAL A 43 0.78 12.70 -7.50
C VAL A 43 -0.47 11.98 -7.99
N PHE A 44 -0.37 10.67 -8.27
CA PHE A 44 -1.52 9.84 -8.66
C PHE A 44 -2.63 9.88 -7.60
N VAL A 45 -2.30 9.70 -6.32
CA VAL A 45 -3.28 9.76 -5.22
C VAL A 45 -3.90 11.16 -5.11
N LYS A 46 -3.11 12.22 -5.31
CA LYS A 46 -3.63 13.60 -5.34
C LYS A 46 -4.62 13.80 -6.50
N TRP A 47 -4.30 13.30 -7.68
CA TRP A 47 -5.18 13.35 -8.84
C TRP A 47 -6.50 12.59 -8.62
N LEU A 48 -6.47 11.40 -8.01
CA LEU A 48 -7.69 10.68 -7.62
C LEU A 48 -8.57 11.50 -6.67
N GLY A 49 -7.96 12.24 -5.74
CA GLY A 49 -8.67 13.17 -4.87
C GLY A 49 -9.38 14.28 -5.64
N GLN A 50 -8.72 14.87 -6.63
CA GLN A 50 -9.30 15.90 -7.49
C GLN A 50 -10.45 15.34 -8.35
N LEU A 51 -10.27 14.15 -8.92
CA LEU A 51 -11.30 13.47 -9.70
C LEU A 51 -12.55 13.19 -8.87
N ARG A 52 -12.38 12.79 -7.60
CA ARG A 52 -13.48 12.58 -6.66
C ARG A 52 -14.28 13.84 -6.40
N GLU A 53 -13.63 14.98 -6.16
CA GLU A 53 -14.35 16.25 -5.93
C GLU A 53 -15.05 16.71 -7.21
N GLN A 54 -14.41 16.62 -8.38
CA GLN A 54 -15.04 16.96 -9.66
C GLN A 54 -16.28 16.11 -9.92
N THR A 55 -16.19 14.78 -9.75
CA THR A 55 -17.34 13.88 -9.99
C THR A 55 -18.47 14.14 -9.00
N LYS A 56 -18.15 14.59 -7.78
CA LYS A 56 -19.15 14.97 -6.78
C LYS A 56 -19.91 16.23 -7.16
N GLU A 57 -19.26 17.19 -7.81
CA GLU A 57 -19.88 18.41 -8.32
C GLU A 57 -20.71 18.17 -9.58
N THR A 58 -20.27 17.27 -10.46
CA THR A 58 -20.89 17.09 -11.79
C THR A 58 -21.93 15.98 -11.86
N GLU A 59 -21.90 14.98 -10.99
CA GLU A 59 -22.84 13.85 -11.01
C GLU A 59 -23.61 13.74 -9.67
N PRO A 60 -24.91 14.09 -9.63
CA PRO A 60 -25.73 14.01 -8.43
C PRO A 60 -26.09 12.57 -8.03
N ASP A 61 -26.10 11.62 -8.98
CA ASP A 61 -26.43 10.22 -8.71
C ASP A 61 -25.23 9.50 -8.05
N PHE A 62 -25.49 8.91 -6.89
CA PHE A 62 -24.47 8.24 -6.09
C PHE A 62 -23.88 7.00 -6.78
N GLU A 63 -24.71 6.18 -7.43
CA GLU A 63 -24.28 4.93 -8.07
C GLU A 63 -23.47 5.23 -9.33
N LYS A 64 -23.89 6.23 -10.13
CA LYS A 64 -23.10 6.68 -11.29
C LYS A 64 -21.77 7.27 -10.88
N ARG A 65 -21.74 8.11 -9.83
CA ARG A 65 -20.49 8.65 -9.28
C ARG A 65 -19.54 7.53 -8.83
N ARG A 66 -20.07 6.52 -8.15
CA ARG A 66 -19.28 5.36 -7.69
C ARG A 66 -18.71 4.58 -8.88
N ALA A 67 -19.50 4.39 -9.94
CA ALA A 67 -19.07 3.69 -11.15
C ALA A 67 -17.91 4.43 -11.85
N LEU A 68 -18.04 5.74 -12.08
CA LEU A 68 -17.00 6.56 -12.72
C LEU A 68 -15.67 6.53 -11.96
N LEU A 69 -15.73 6.67 -10.63
CA LEU A 69 -14.52 6.62 -9.79
C LEU A 69 -13.88 5.23 -9.80
N ARG A 70 -14.69 4.17 -9.97
CA ARG A 70 -14.17 2.80 -10.08
C ARG A 70 -13.53 2.54 -11.43
N GLU A 71 -14.11 3.08 -12.50
CA GLU A 71 -13.56 3.02 -13.86
C GLU A 71 -12.18 3.70 -13.94
N ALA A 72 -12.00 4.82 -13.25
CA ALA A 72 -10.70 5.50 -13.16
C ALA A 72 -9.60 4.66 -12.46
N LEU A 73 -9.98 3.59 -11.76
CA LEU A 73 -9.07 2.63 -11.13
C LEU A 73 -8.99 1.31 -11.91
N ASP A 74 -9.70 1.19 -13.03
CA ASP A 74 -9.66 -0.04 -13.81
C ASP A 74 -8.24 -0.32 -14.30
N GLY A 75 -7.83 -1.58 -14.20
CA GLY A 75 -6.46 -2.00 -14.49
C GLY A 75 -5.39 -1.62 -13.44
N PHE A 76 -5.70 -0.82 -12.40
CA PHE A 76 -4.74 -0.55 -11.33
C PHE A 76 -4.39 -1.84 -10.57
N ARG A 77 -3.10 -2.15 -10.45
CA ARG A 77 -2.60 -3.31 -9.72
C ARG A 77 -1.35 -2.95 -8.92
N LEU A 78 -1.37 -3.27 -7.62
CA LEU A 78 -0.17 -3.29 -6.79
C LEU A 78 0.37 -4.72 -6.77
N LEU A 79 1.44 -4.96 -7.52
CA LEU A 79 2.11 -6.26 -7.60
C LEU A 79 3.35 -6.26 -6.71
N GLY A 80 3.53 -7.31 -5.90
CA GLY A 80 4.65 -7.42 -4.96
C GLY A 80 5.33 -8.78 -5.04
N LYS A 81 6.63 -8.82 -4.72
CA LYS A 81 7.42 -10.04 -4.56
C LYS A 81 8.08 -10.00 -3.19
N VAL A 82 8.00 -11.10 -2.44
CA VAL A 82 8.71 -11.26 -1.17
C VAL A 82 10.00 -12.01 -1.42
N GLN A 83 11.12 -11.45 -0.95
CA GLN A 83 12.40 -12.13 -0.91
C GLN A 83 12.75 -12.42 0.54
N TYR A 84 12.99 -13.70 0.85
CA TYR A 84 13.35 -14.10 2.19
C TYR A 84 14.87 -14.10 2.38
N PRO A 85 15.37 -13.77 3.59
CA PRO A 85 16.79 -13.89 3.90
C PRO A 85 17.26 -15.33 3.71
N LYS A 86 18.46 -15.50 3.15
CA LYS A 86 19.07 -16.83 2.94
C LYS A 86 19.06 -17.67 4.22
N VAL A 87 19.41 -17.06 5.35
CA VAL A 87 19.47 -17.72 6.66
C VAL A 87 18.13 -18.40 7.03
N TRP A 88 17.01 -17.74 6.74
CA TRP A 88 15.68 -18.32 6.96
C TRP A 88 15.39 -19.49 6.01
N LEU A 89 15.78 -19.36 4.74
CA LEU A 89 15.58 -20.43 3.76
C LEU A 89 16.38 -21.68 4.13
N ASP A 90 17.61 -21.50 4.62
CA ASP A 90 18.47 -22.57 5.10
C ASP A 90 17.86 -23.26 6.34
N GLU A 91 17.40 -22.47 7.33
CA GLU A 91 16.76 -23.00 8.55
C GLU A 91 15.50 -23.82 8.23
N ARG A 92 14.67 -23.33 7.31
CA ARG A 92 13.47 -24.03 6.86
C ARG A 92 13.82 -25.36 6.18
N ALA A 93 14.83 -25.38 5.31
CA ALA A 93 15.24 -26.61 4.62
C ALA A 93 15.72 -27.68 5.61
N ALA A 94 16.49 -27.30 6.63
CA ALA A 94 17.00 -28.22 7.65
C ALA A 94 15.92 -28.83 8.56
N LYS A 95 14.73 -28.22 8.66
CA LYS A 95 13.59 -28.71 9.44
C LYS A 95 12.61 -29.57 8.64
N THR A 96 12.79 -29.66 7.33
CA THR A 96 11.87 -30.36 6.41
C THR A 96 12.49 -31.65 5.83
N GLY A 97 13.73 -31.97 6.21
CA GLY A 97 14.43 -33.22 5.87
C GLY A 97 14.72 -34.03 7.12
#